data_AF-A0A1W9MZN1-F1
#
_entry.id   AF-A0A1W9MZN1-F1
#
_cell.length_a   1.000
_cell.length_b   1.000
_cell.length_c   1.000
_cell.angle_alpha   90.00
_cell.angle_beta   90.00
_cell.angle_gamma   90.00
#
_symmetry.space_group_name_H-M   'P 1'
#
loop_
_entity.id
_entity.type
_entity.pdbx_description
1 polymer ?
#
loop_
_entity_poly.entity_id
_entity_poly.type
_entity_poly.pdbx_seq_one_letter_code
_entity_poly.pdbx_strand_id
1 'polypeptide(L)'
;MGFPALKTEETYTYADYLTWSDDERWELIGGAAYNMSAAPSTRHQEAVGELFFQIRSFLKDKGKCKAFFAPFDVRLPKAVKKHDHDITDTVQPDIAVICDPEKIDDKGCLGAPDFIIEVLSPFTASKDYIKKRALYETHGVKEYWLVHPYDNLVTVFVMGDNGRYETPVFHEGKGLIEVKALPGLSIDMDAVFGE
;
A
#
# COMPACT_ATOMS: atom_id res chain seq x y z
N MET A 1 -24.14 -4.29 -4.42
CA MET A 1 -22.66 -4.43 -4.40
C MET A 1 -22.26 -4.77 -2.98
N GLY A 2 -21.52 -5.86 -2.79
CA GLY A 2 -21.31 -6.50 -1.49
C GLY A 2 -20.23 -5.82 -0.66
N PHE A 3 -20.42 -5.78 0.65
CA PHE A 3 -19.37 -5.46 1.61
C PHE A 3 -18.22 -6.47 1.47
N PRO A 4 -16.97 -6.09 1.78
CA PRO A 4 -15.85 -7.03 1.78
C PRO A 4 -16.19 -8.23 2.67
N ALA A 5 -16.24 -9.41 2.07
CA ALA A 5 -16.51 -10.65 2.79
C ALA A 5 -15.30 -11.00 3.66
N LEU A 6 -15.56 -11.34 4.93
CA LEU A 6 -14.60 -11.98 5.82
C LEU A 6 -14.75 -13.49 5.65
N LYS A 7 -13.65 -14.19 5.35
CA LYS A 7 -13.60 -15.65 5.45
C LYS A 7 -13.38 -15.96 6.95
N THR A 8 -14.42 -16.34 7.69
CA THR A 8 -14.40 -16.38 9.16
C THR A 8 -13.65 -17.57 9.80
N GLU A 9 -13.24 -17.38 11.06
CA GLU A 9 -12.71 -18.28 12.13
C GLU A 9 -11.33 -18.97 11.95
N GLU A 10 -10.71 -18.96 10.79
CA GLU A 10 -9.38 -19.56 10.59
C GLU A 10 -8.28 -18.51 10.47
N THR A 11 -7.09 -18.83 11.01
CA THR A 11 -5.88 -18.04 10.77
C THR A 11 -5.23 -18.57 9.50
N TYR A 12 -5.27 -17.77 8.44
CA TYR A 12 -4.68 -18.12 7.16
C TYR A 12 -3.24 -17.61 7.04
N THR A 13 -2.44 -18.37 6.31
CA THR A 13 -1.06 -18.05 5.98
C THR A 13 -0.93 -17.73 4.50
N TYR A 14 0.20 -17.18 4.08
CA TYR A 14 0.47 -16.96 2.67
C TYR A 14 0.47 -18.28 1.87
N ALA A 15 0.91 -19.38 2.50
CA ALA A 15 0.81 -20.70 1.88
C ALA A 15 -0.65 -21.12 1.60
N ASP A 16 -1.60 -20.78 2.48
CA ASP A 16 -3.02 -21.04 2.24
C ASP A 16 -3.58 -20.12 1.15
N TYR A 17 -3.21 -18.83 1.18
CA TYR A 17 -3.59 -17.83 0.17
C TYR A 17 -3.22 -18.28 -1.25
N LEU A 18 -2.04 -18.87 -1.44
CA LEU A 18 -1.57 -19.39 -2.74
C LEU A 18 -2.42 -20.54 -3.30
N THR A 19 -3.32 -21.13 -2.51
CA THR A 19 -4.23 -22.21 -2.95
C THR A 19 -5.60 -21.69 -3.37
N TRP A 20 -5.89 -20.40 -3.17
CA TRP A 20 -7.18 -19.80 -3.48
C TRP A 20 -7.31 -19.48 -4.99
N SER A 21 -8.55 -19.30 -5.45
CA SER A 21 -8.79 -18.94 -6.85
C SER A 21 -8.28 -17.54 -7.16
N ASP A 22 -7.62 -17.38 -8.30
CA ASP A 22 -7.19 -16.08 -8.83
C ASP A 22 -8.37 -15.15 -9.20
N ASP A 23 -9.58 -15.70 -9.31
CA ASP A 23 -10.81 -14.93 -9.56
C ASP A 23 -11.21 -14.03 -8.38
N GLU A 24 -10.66 -14.29 -7.19
CA GLU A 24 -10.90 -13.51 -5.99
C GLU A 24 -9.61 -12.86 -5.51
N ARG A 25 -9.69 -11.57 -5.16
CA ARG A 25 -8.56 -10.86 -4.57
C ARG A 25 -8.73 -10.77 -3.08
N TRP A 26 -7.73 -11.22 -2.34
CA TRP A 26 -7.75 -11.28 -0.89
C TRP A 26 -6.50 -10.63 -0.30
N GLU A 27 -6.65 -10.03 0.87
CA GLU A 27 -5.54 -9.60 1.72
C GLU A 27 -5.63 -10.32 3.08
N LEU A 28 -4.49 -10.70 3.63
CA LEU A 28 -4.34 -11.25 4.97
C LEU A 28 -3.82 -10.18 5.92
N ILE A 29 -4.54 -9.95 7.03
CA ILE A 29 -4.05 -9.11 8.13
C ILE A 29 -4.27 -9.86 9.44
N GLY A 30 -3.18 -10.27 10.08
CA GLY A 30 -3.19 -11.12 11.26
C GLY A 30 -3.82 -12.49 10.98
N GLY A 31 -3.69 -13.00 9.75
CA GLY A 31 -4.29 -14.23 9.26
C GLY A 31 -5.79 -14.15 8.97
N ALA A 32 -6.44 -13.03 9.25
CA ALA A 32 -7.81 -12.81 8.80
C ALA A 32 -7.84 -12.42 7.32
N ALA A 33 -8.67 -13.09 6.53
CA ALA A 33 -8.81 -12.86 5.10
C ALA A 33 -9.90 -11.82 4.78
N TYR A 34 -9.53 -10.80 4.02
CA TYR A 34 -10.42 -9.71 3.59
C TYR A 34 -10.54 -9.71 2.07
N ASN A 35 -11.76 -9.90 1.55
CA ASN A 35 -11.99 -9.85 0.12
C ASN A 35 -11.93 -8.41 -0.39
N MET A 36 -11.21 -8.18 -1.48
CA MET A 36 -11.21 -6.94 -2.24
C MET A 36 -12.35 -6.98 -3.29
N SER A 37 -13.60 -6.92 -2.81
CA SER A 37 -14.80 -7.05 -3.65
C SER A 37 -15.18 -5.72 -4.31
N ALA A 38 -15.42 -5.79 -5.62
CA ALA A 38 -15.67 -4.73 -6.62
C ALA A 38 -14.40 -4.17 -7.31
N ALA A 39 -14.50 -4.01 -8.63
CA ALA A 39 -13.48 -3.33 -9.41
C ALA A 39 -13.37 -1.87 -8.93
N PRO A 40 -12.14 -1.30 -8.91
CA PRO A 40 -11.98 0.09 -8.54
C PRO A 40 -12.73 1.03 -9.50
N SER A 41 -13.10 2.21 -9.01
CA SER A 41 -13.75 3.23 -9.86
C SER A 41 -12.78 3.83 -10.88
N THR A 42 -13.30 4.43 -11.94
CA THR A 42 -12.46 5.14 -12.92
C THR A 42 -11.58 6.20 -12.26
N ARG A 43 -12.14 7.00 -11.34
CA ARG A 43 -11.41 8.04 -10.60
C ARG A 43 -10.27 7.46 -9.75
N HIS A 44 -10.48 6.29 -9.15
CA HIS A 44 -9.42 5.57 -8.43
C HIS A 44 -8.29 5.18 -9.38
N GLN A 45 -8.63 4.58 -10.53
CA GLN A 45 -7.64 4.13 -11.51
C GLN A 45 -6.88 5.29 -12.16
N GLU A 46 -7.54 6.41 -12.44
CA GLU A 46 -6.90 7.63 -12.94
C GLU A 46 -5.88 8.17 -11.92
N ALA A 47 -6.28 8.30 -10.65
CA ALA A 47 -5.38 8.75 -9.59
C ALA A 47 -4.18 7.81 -9.39
N VAL A 48 -4.40 6.49 -9.32
CA VAL A 48 -3.32 5.50 -9.22
C VAL A 48 -2.39 5.57 -10.43
N GLY A 49 -2.94 5.68 -11.63
CA GLY A 49 -2.18 5.77 -12.87
C GLY A 49 -1.25 6.99 -12.89
N GLU A 50 -1.78 8.16 -12.52
CA GLU A 50 -1.01 9.41 -12.48
C GLU A 50 0.06 9.38 -11.38
N LEU A 51 -0.30 8.96 -10.16
CA LEU A 51 0.64 8.79 -9.06
C LEU A 51 1.79 7.85 -9.45
N PHE A 52 1.47 6.70 -10.05
CA PHE A 52 2.47 5.74 -10.50
C PHE A 52 3.36 6.33 -11.60
N PHE A 53 2.79 7.06 -12.55
CA PHE A 53 3.54 7.71 -13.63
C PHE A 53 4.57 8.70 -13.09
N GLN A 54 4.18 9.60 -12.18
CA GLN A 54 5.08 10.59 -11.60
C GLN A 54 6.22 9.92 -10.81
N ILE A 55 5.89 8.95 -9.95
CA ILE A 55 6.87 8.19 -9.17
C ILE A 55 7.83 7.45 -10.11
N ARG A 56 7.32 6.71 -11.10
CA ARG A 56 8.14 5.91 -12.00
C ARG A 56 9.06 6.79 -12.85
N SER A 57 8.57 7.95 -13.29
CA SER A 57 9.35 8.93 -14.04
C SER A 57 10.52 9.48 -13.22
N PHE A 58 10.29 9.85 -11.97
CA PHE A 58 11.36 10.25 -11.05
C PHE A 58 12.40 9.15 -10.83
N LEU A 59 11.96 7.89 -10.73
CA LEU A 59 12.82 6.74 -10.47
C LEU A 59 13.61 6.24 -11.69
N LYS A 60 13.28 6.66 -12.92
CA LYS A 60 13.82 6.11 -14.17
C LYS A 60 15.35 6.02 -14.20
N ASP A 61 16.02 7.03 -13.65
CA ASP A 61 17.49 7.14 -13.66
C ASP A 61 18.12 7.05 -12.26
N LYS A 62 17.33 6.69 -11.23
CA LYS A 62 17.77 6.67 -9.81
C LYS A 62 18.04 5.26 -9.24
N GLY A 63 18.04 4.24 -10.10
CA GLY A 63 18.76 2.96 -9.96
C GLY A 63 18.30 1.98 -8.87
N LYS A 64 18.12 2.40 -7.63
CA LYS A 64 17.90 1.48 -6.50
C LYS A 64 16.44 1.19 -6.21
N CYS A 65 15.58 2.20 -6.36
CA CYS A 65 14.16 2.05 -6.05
C CYS A 65 13.32 1.67 -7.26
N LYS A 66 12.35 0.77 -7.05
CA LYS A 66 11.35 0.36 -8.02
C LYS A 66 9.95 0.63 -7.44
N ALA A 67 9.07 1.13 -8.28
CA ALA A 67 7.65 1.27 -7.95
C ALA A 67 6.86 0.14 -8.61
N PHE A 68 5.87 -0.38 -7.88
CA PHE A 68 4.90 -1.38 -8.33
C PHE A 68 3.49 -0.87 -8.02
N PHE A 69 2.51 -1.26 -8.82
CA PHE A 69 1.09 -0.96 -8.60
C PHE A 69 0.29 -2.27 -8.48
N ALA A 70 -0.87 -2.22 -7.83
CA ALA A 70 -1.71 -3.39 -7.63
C ALA A 70 -2.20 -4.01 -8.96
N PRO A 71 -2.32 -5.35 -9.06
CA PRO A 71 -2.06 -6.34 -8.03
C PRO A 71 -0.55 -6.60 -7.84
N PHE A 72 -0.07 -6.50 -6.59
CA PHE A 72 1.31 -6.78 -6.21
C PHE A 72 1.36 -7.14 -4.73
N ASP A 73 1.76 -8.37 -4.41
CA ASP A 73 1.79 -8.84 -3.03
C ASP A 73 2.92 -8.20 -2.23
N VAL A 74 2.58 -7.65 -1.07
CA VAL A 74 3.51 -7.23 -0.04
C VAL A 74 3.32 -8.13 1.18
N ARG A 75 4.27 -9.05 1.36
CA ARG A 75 4.31 -10.04 2.44
C ARG A 75 5.13 -9.50 3.60
N LEU A 76 4.52 -9.46 4.79
CA LEU A 76 5.07 -8.84 5.98
C LEU A 76 5.27 -9.89 7.10
N PRO A 77 6.37 -10.66 7.06
CA PRO A 77 6.64 -11.66 8.10
C PRO A 77 6.96 -11.00 9.45
N LYS A 78 6.38 -11.53 10.53
CA LYS A 78 6.72 -11.16 11.92
C LYS A 78 8.01 -11.82 12.42
N ALA A 79 8.34 -13.00 11.87
CA ALA A 79 9.49 -13.78 12.26
C ALA A 79 10.70 -13.52 11.36
N VAL A 80 11.90 -13.74 11.90
CA VAL A 80 13.17 -13.64 11.15
C VAL A 80 13.21 -14.65 9.99
N LYS A 81 12.58 -15.82 10.18
CA LYS A 81 12.39 -16.81 9.13
C LYS A 81 11.14 -16.46 8.31
N LYS A 82 11.29 -16.48 6.99
CA LYS A 82 10.30 -15.98 6.03
C LYS A 82 9.69 -17.11 5.20
N HIS A 83 9.26 -18.20 5.85
CA HIS A 83 8.56 -19.26 5.12
C HIS A 83 7.10 -18.86 4.88
N ASP A 84 6.53 -19.25 3.74
CA ASP A 84 5.16 -18.89 3.36
C ASP A 84 4.11 -19.32 4.42
N HIS A 85 4.37 -20.43 5.13
CA HIS A 85 3.53 -20.93 6.23
C HIS A 85 3.57 -20.08 7.51
N ASP A 86 4.54 -19.16 7.64
CA ASP A 86 4.67 -18.30 8.82
C ASP A 86 4.13 -16.87 8.55
N ILE A 87 3.84 -16.56 7.29
CA ILE A 87 3.40 -15.22 6.87
C ILE A 87 1.89 -15.13 7.01
N THR A 88 1.42 -14.29 7.94
CA THR A 88 -0.01 -14.06 8.21
C THR A 88 -0.47 -12.66 7.81
N ASP A 89 0.46 -11.83 7.34
CA ASP A 89 0.21 -10.48 6.86
C ASP A 89 0.66 -10.40 5.40
N THR A 90 -0.30 -10.22 4.49
CA THR A 90 -0.09 -10.07 3.04
C THR A 90 -1.12 -9.09 2.51
N VAL A 91 -0.66 -7.99 1.94
CA VAL A 91 -1.52 -6.91 1.44
C VAL A 91 -1.14 -6.55 0.01
N GLN A 92 -2.06 -5.94 -0.72
CA GLN A 92 -1.90 -5.46 -2.08
C GLN A 92 -2.16 -3.95 -2.09
N PRO A 93 -1.18 -3.13 -1.71
CA PRO A 93 -1.34 -1.68 -1.76
C PRO A 93 -1.49 -1.20 -3.21
N ASP A 94 -2.21 -0.10 -3.41
CA ASP A 94 -2.36 0.48 -4.75
C ASP A 94 -1.01 0.82 -5.38
N ILE A 95 -0.07 1.39 -4.61
CA ILE A 95 1.32 1.62 -5.02
C ILE A 95 2.28 1.27 -3.88
N ALA A 96 3.37 0.56 -4.20
CA ALA A 96 4.49 0.32 -3.31
C ALA A 96 5.82 0.68 -3.99
N VAL A 97 6.70 1.37 -3.27
CA VAL A 97 8.07 1.65 -3.68
C VAL A 97 9.05 0.92 -2.78
N ILE A 98 9.96 0.17 -3.41
CA ILE A 98 10.95 -0.66 -2.74
C ILE A 98 12.34 -0.27 -3.23
N CYS A 99 13.20 0.17 -2.31
CA CYS A 99 14.58 0.58 -2.56
C CYS A 99 15.63 -0.50 -2.28
N ASP A 100 15.22 -1.57 -1.60
CA ASP A 100 16.05 -2.73 -1.32
C ASP A 100 15.68 -3.89 -2.27
N PRO A 101 16.52 -4.21 -3.27
CA PRO A 101 16.22 -5.25 -4.24
C PRO A 101 16.16 -6.65 -3.62
N GLU A 102 16.74 -6.88 -2.44
CA GLU A 102 16.68 -8.19 -1.76
C GLU A 102 15.27 -8.48 -1.21
N LYS A 103 14.42 -7.46 -1.10
CA LYS A 103 13.01 -7.62 -0.74
C LYS A 103 12.14 -8.01 -1.93
N ILE A 104 12.65 -8.02 -3.16
CA ILE A 104 11.84 -8.27 -4.37
C ILE A 104 12.15 -9.67 -4.90
N ASP A 105 11.12 -10.50 -5.02
CA ASP A 105 11.19 -11.81 -5.65
C ASP A 105 10.01 -12.02 -6.63
N ASP A 106 9.90 -13.21 -7.22
CA ASP A 106 8.85 -13.53 -8.20
C ASP A 106 7.42 -13.53 -7.62
N LYS A 107 7.30 -13.52 -6.28
CA LYS A 107 6.03 -13.47 -5.52
C LYS A 107 5.75 -12.05 -4.98
N GLY A 108 6.50 -11.03 -5.42
CA GLY A 108 6.30 -9.64 -5.02
C GLY A 108 7.33 -9.14 -4.01
N CYS A 109 6.89 -8.41 -2.98
CA CYS A 109 7.75 -7.86 -1.93
C CYS A 109 7.72 -8.75 -0.67
N LEU A 110 8.90 -9.09 -0.14
CA LEU A 110 9.10 -9.85 1.08
C LEU A 110 9.75 -8.98 2.17
N GLY A 111 8.92 -8.14 2.79
CA GLY A 111 9.29 -7.16 3.80
C GLY A 111 8.56 -5.84 3.59
N ALA A 112 8.83 -4.87 4.46
CA ALA A 112 8.22 -3.55 4.35
C ALA A 112 8.78 -2.73 3.16
N PRO A 113 7.92 -2.20 2.29
CA PRO A 113 8.27 -1.17 1.32
C PRO A 113 8.77 0.12 2.00
N ASP A 114 9.49 0.94 1.25
CA ASP A 114 9.96 2.24 1.70
C ASP A 114 8.83 3.28 1.70
N PHE A 115 7.96 3.22 0.68
CA PHE A 115 6.82 4.13 0.53
C PHE A 115 5.60 3.35 0.02
N ILE A 116 4.44 3.60 0.63
CA ILE A 116 3.15 3.01 0.23
C ILE A 116 2.13 4.13 0.00
N ILE A 117 1.31 3.98 -1.03
CA ILE A 117 0.11 4.78 -1.25
C ILE A 117 -1.10 3.86 -1.33
N GLU A 118 -2.18 4.23 -0.62
CA GLU A 118 -3.52 3.68 -0.80
C GLU A 118 -4.45 4.81 -1.29
N VAL A 119 -5.13 4.58 -2.40
CA VAL A 119 -6.12 5.50 -2.95
C VAL A 119 -7.49 5.02 -2.46
N LEU A 120 -8.12 5.82 -1.61
CA LEU A 120 -9.30 5.39 -0.91
C LEU A 120 -10.53 5.34 -1.81
N SER A 121 -11.29 4.26 -1.64
CA SER A 121 -12.67 4.18 -2.07
C SER A 121 -13.60 4.27 -0.84
N PRO A 122 -14.90 4.58 -1.03
CA PRO A 122 -15.87 4.56 0.07
C PRO A 122 -15.91 3.23 0.85
N PHE A 123 -15.46 2.11 0.25
CA PHE A 123 -15.54 0.77 0.81
C PHE A 123 -14.28 0.32 1.56
N THR A 124 -13.12 0.95 1.30
CA THR A 124 -11.82 0.54 1.88
C THR A 124 -11.34 1.46 3.00
N ALA A 125 -11.88 2.68 3.09
CA ALA A 125 -11.46 3.73 4.00
C ALA A 125 -11.23 3.26 5.46
N SER A 126 -12.17 2.53 6.06
CA SER A 126 -12.03 2.07 7.45
C SER A 126 -10.85 1.10 7.64
N LYS A 127 -10.62 0.20 6.69
CA LYS A 127 -9.53 -0.79 6.74
C LYS A 127 -8.18 -0.09 6.59
N ASP A 128 -8.07 0.82 5.64
CA ASP A 128 -6.81 1.47 5.29
C ASP A 128 -6.36 2.45 6.39
N TYR A 129 -7.31 3.17 7.00
CA TYR A 129 -7.05 4.10 8.11
C TYR A 129 -6.64 3.43 9.43
N ILE A 130 -7.20 2.25 9.72
CA ILE A 130 -7.07 1.62 11.04
C ILE A 130 -6.12 0.43 10.97
N LYS A 131 -6.45 -0.57 10.16
CA LYS A 131 -5.76 -1.86 10.14
C LYS A 131 -4.44 -1.77 9.38
N LYS A 132 -4.47 -1.26 8.14
CA LYS A 132 -3.26 -1.15 7.33
C LYS A 132 -2.28 -0.13 7.90
N ARG A 133 -2.75 1.02 8.39
CA ARG A 133 -1.89 1.98 9.10
C ARG A 133 -1.11 1.32 10.25
N ALA A 134 -1.79 0.60 11.14
CA ALA A 134 -1.14 -0.08 12.26
C ALA A 134 -0.18 -1.20 11.79
N LEU A 135 -0.57 -1.92 10.73
CA LEU A 135 0.26 -2.96 10.12
C LEU A 135 1.56 -2.39 9.53
N TYR A 136 1.46 -1.30 8.76
CA TYR A 136 2.59 -0.62 8.13
C TYR A 136 3.51 0.05 9.16
N GLU A 137 2.95 0.65 10.21
CA GLU A 137 3.72 1.17 11.34
C GLU A 137 4.54 0.04 11.99
N THR A 138 3.89 -1.07 12.33
CA THR A 138 4.54 -2.22 13.01
C THR A 138 5.67 -2.83 12.19
N HIS A 139 5.55 -2.82 10.85
CA HIS A 139 6.55 -3.39 9.95
C HIS A 139 7.60 -2.39 9.47
N GLY A 140 7.50 -1.11 9.84
CA GLY A 140 8.54 -0.13 9.55
C GLY A 140 8.48 0.46 8.13
N VAL A 141 7.29 0.55 7.52
CA VAL A 141 7.11 1.31 6.26
C VAL A 141 7.42 2.77 6.56
N LYS A 142 8.38 3.36 5.82
CA LYS A 142 8.94 4.68 6.17
C LYS A 142 7.96 5.82 5.95
N GLU A 143 7.16 5.73 4.91
CA GLU A 143 6.12 6.71 4.62
C GLU A 143 4.89 6.03 4.02
N TYR A 144 3.71 6.49 4.45
CA TYR A 144 2.43 5.93 4.05
C TYR A 144 1.45 7.05 3.75
N TRP A 145 0.89 7.07 2.55
CA TRP A 145 -0.09 8.05 2.11
C TRP A 145 -1.47 7.42 1.95
N LEU A 146 -2.48 8.13 2.44
CA LEU A 146 -3.88 7.91 2.12
C LEU A 146 -4.35 9.04 1.21
N VAL A 147 -4.66 8.69 -0.04
CA VAL A 147 -5.15 9.65 -1.04
C VAL A 147 -6.66 9.55 -1.09
N HIS A 148 -7.35 10.67 -0.86
CA HIS A 148 -8.80 10.76 -0.89
C HIS A 148 -9.25 11.42 -2.19
N PRO A 149 -9.50 10.64 -3.25
CA PRO A 149 -9.90 11.24 -4.52
C PRO A 149 -11.21 12.00 -4.41
N TYR A 150 -12.16 11.59 -3.55
CA TYR A 150 -13.46 12.27 -3.44
C TYR A 150 -13.44 13.53 -2.58
N ASP A 151 -12.51 13.62 -1.63
CA ASP A 151 -12.40 14.73 -0.68
C ASP A 151 -11.28 15.72 -1.07
N ASN A 152 -10.53 15.44 -2.15
CA ASN A 152 -9.32 16.15 -2.56
C ASN A 152 -8.38 16.41 -1.36
N LEU A 153 -8.04 15.33 -0.64
CA LEU A 153 -7.24 15.35 0.57
C LEU A 153 -6.16 14.27 0.51
N VAL A 154 -4.98 14.56 1.05
CA VAL A 154 -3.94 13.56 1.27
C VAL A 154 -3.56 13.54 2.74
N THR A 155 -3.61 12.36 3.36
CA THR A 155 -3.12 12.14 4.72
C THR A 155 -1.78 11.43 4.65
N VAL A 156 -0.74 12.04 5.22
CA VAL A 156 0.64 11.56 5.18
C VAL A 156 1.08 11.11 6.57
N PHE A 157 1.57 9.87 6.65
CA PHE A 157 2.20 9.29 7.83
C PHE A 157 3.69 9.05 7.55
N VAL A 158 4.56 9.53 8.43
CA VAL A 158 6.03 9.39 8.31
C VAL A 158 6.54 8.68 9.55
N MET A 159 7.39 7.68 9.35
CA MET A 159 8.02 6.91 10.42
C MET A 159 9.02 7.79 11.17
N GLY A 160 8.79 7.97 12.47
CA GLY A 160 9.72 8.67 13.35
C GLY A 160 10.80 7.75 13.92
N ASP A 161 11.84 8.35 14.50
CA ASP A 161 12.98 7.64 15.09
C ASP A 161 12.61 6.73 16.28
N ASN A 162 11.42 6.91 16.85
CA ASN A 162 10.88 6.08 17.93
C ASN A 162 10.20 4.79 17.43
N GLY A 163 10.25 4.51 16.12
CA GLY A 163 9.61 3.33 15.52
C GLY A 163 8.08 3.42 15.44
N ARG A 164 7.52 4.63 15.46
CA ARG A 164 6.09 4.90 15.29
C ARG A 164 5.87 6.00 14.27
N TYR A 165 4.70 6.04 13.65
CA TYR A 165 4.35 7.19 12.84
C TYR A 165 4.23 8.45 13.69
N GLU A 166 4.74 9.55 13.14
CA GLU A 166 4.51 10.89 13.67
C GLU A 166 3.02 11.27 13.57
N THR A 167 2.66 12.42 14.14
CA THR A 167 1.33 13.00 13.94
C THR A 167 1.06 13.14 12.43
N PRO A 168 -0.07 12.63 11.92
CA PRO A 168 -0.37 12.72 10.50
C PRO A 168 -0.43 14.16 10.04
N VAL A 169 0.10 14.40 8.84
CA VAL A 169 -0.02 15.68 8.15
C VAL A 169 -1.12 15.57 7.13
N PHE A 170 -2.02 16.55 7.12
CA PHE A 170 -3.11 16.65 6.15
C PHE A 170 -2.75 17.71 5.13
N HIS A 171 -2.75 17.33 3.86
CA HIS A 171 -2.54 18.23 2.75
C HIS A 171 -3.84 18.38 1.97
N GLU A 172 -4.16 19.62 1.59
CA GLU A 172 -5.10 19.83 0.49
C GLU A 172 -4.54 19.13 -0.75
N GLY A 173 -5.43 18.53 -1.53
CA GLY A 173 -5.12 17.83 -2.76
C GLY A 173 -4.67 18.72 -3.90
N LYS A 174 -3.77 19.67 -3.67
CA LYS A 174 -3.32 20.64 -4.66
C LYS A 174 -1.84 20.93 -4.55
N GLY A 175 -1.26 21.37 -5.65
CA GLY A 175 0.16 21.69 -5.75
C GLY A 175 1.06 20.48 -5.47
N LEU A 176 2.29 20.79 -5.05
CA LEU A 176 3.33 19.80 -4.86
C LEU A 176 3.40 19.31 -3.40
N ILE A 177 3.34 18.00 -3.20
CA ILE A 177 3.61 17.35 -1.91
C ILE A 177 4.91 16.57 -1.99
N GLU A 178 5.88 16.89 -1.13
CA GLU A 178 7.16 16.18 -1.05
C GLU A 178 7.01 14.79 -0.41
N VAL A 179 7.69 13.79 -0.98
CA VAL A 179 7.78 12.44 -0.42
C VAL A 179 9.07 12.32 0.39
N LYS A 180 8.97 12.32 1.72
CA LYS A 180 10.13 12.31 2.62
C LYS A 180 10.98 11.04 2.49
N ALA A 181 10.36 9.88 2.26
CA ALA A 181 11.03 8.59 2.07
C ALA A 181 11.82 8.53 0.75
N LEU A 182 11.53 9.43 -0.20
CA LEU A 182 12.19 9.51 -1.51
C LEU A 182 12.68 10.95 -1.76
N PRO A 183 13.81 11.35 -1.14
CA PRO A 183 14.29 12.73 -1.24
C PRO A 183 14.40 13.26 -2.67
N GLY A 184 13.78 14.42 -2.91
CA GLY A 184 13.71 15.08 -4.21
C GLY A 184 12.52 14.66 -5.09
N LEU A 185 11.69 13.72 -4.64
CA LEU A 185 10.39 13.46 -5.26
C LEU A 185 9.34 14.40 -4.65
N SER A 186 8.59 15.07 -5.51
CA SER A 186 7.34 15.73 -5.17
C SER A 186 6.26 15.24 -6.11
N ILE A 187 5.06 15.03 -5.58
CA ILE A 187 3.88 14.64 -6.33
C ILE A 187 3.05 15.88 -6.62
N ASP A 188 2.74 16.10 -7.89
CA ASP A 188 1.80 17.12 -8.36
C ASP A 188 0.36 16.60 -8.19
N MET A 189 -0.31 17.11 -7.17
CA MET A 189 -1.67 16.70 -6.82
C MET A 189 -2.74 17.31 -7.71
N ASP A 190 -2.45 18.43 -8.38
CA ASP A 190 -3.38 19.04 -9.34
C ASP A 190 -3.58 18.06 -10.53
N ALA A 191 -2.48 17.48 -11.02
CA ALA A 191 -2.52 16.43 -12.04
C ALA A 191 -3.24 15.15 -11.57
N VAL A 192 -3.04 14.74 -10.32
CA VAL A 192 -3.64 13.50 -9.76
C VAL A 192 -5.17 13.59 -9.65
N PHE A 193 -5.72 14.77 -9.34
CA PHE A 193 -7.17 14.96 -9.23
C PHE A 193 -7.83 15.56 -10.48
N GLY A 194 -7.03 15.87 -11.52
CA GLY A 194 -7.52 16.30 -12.83
C GLY A 194 -8.01 17.74 -12.86
N GLU A 195 -7.36 18.64 -12.11
CA GLU A 195 -7.63 20.09 -12.10
C GLU A 195 -6.68 20.86 -13.03
#